data_AF-A0A813YFZ5-F1
#
_entry.id   AF-A0A813YFZ5-F1
#
_cell.length_a   1.000
_cell.length_b   1.000
_cell.length_c   1.000
_cell.angle_alpha   90.00
_cell.angle_beta   90.00
_cell.angle_gamma   90.00
#
_symmetry.space_group_name_H-M   'P 1'
#
loop_
_entity.id
_entity.type
_entity.pdbx_description
1 polymer ?
#
loop_
_entity_poly.entity_id
_entity_poly.type
_entity_poly.pdbx_seq_one_letter_code
_entity_poly.pdbx_strand_id
1 'polypeptide(L)'
;MLVHRHPSSENKESKSDMRRLQKSSKYLLNSLCIRSRFLTKFKRWMFTRYGFFIITATLIVFINEILFYEWSRFHWPNIESLAKNIANVETHRSTVEKLLLVADPQLIGEKDEGLFGLITRKDADRYLAKTFSQVNQYIKPDWILFLGDIFDEGLSATDDEFKRYFDRFDSIFQYENREQKCIVIPGDNDVGGEYYGDKQPILRQRFRNYFGRTIALHRQNNIEYLKLDIDMFESYIDDKRAAIMEQTQNRPLSSIFRIVLNHWPLLTRSARFVKPFINELEPNLILKGDSHHFYIFAYDRINMTNRIIAREYLSQSILSIDLDQKRFIYEISVPTCSYRMGVDRIGYIVLLLDSATKTAHLSILSTPRRYISLYFYAAYGICFLISLVLILLFPRRSLSKWLTLNR
;
A
#
# COMPACT_ATOMS: atom_id res chain seq x y z
N MET A 1 -47.26 11.84 -97.11
CA MET A 1 -47.30 12.72 -95.92
C MET A 1 -47.56 11.85 -94.71
N LEU A 2 -46.57 11.69 -93.81
CA LEU A 2 -46.76 11.46 -92.37
C LEU A 2 -45.37 11.41 -91.72
N VAL A 3 -45.03 12.52 -91.08
CA VAL A 3 -43.86 12.67 -90.21
C VAL A 3 -44.22 12.04 -88.87
N HIS A 4 -43.45 11.06 -88.39
CA HIS A 4 -43.43 10.74 -86.96
C HIS A 4 -42.00 10.76 -86.43
N ARG A 5 -41.74 11.80 -85.62
CA ARG A 5 -40.53 11.98 -84.82
C ARG A 5 -40.37 10.80 -83.86
N HIS A 6 -39.20 10.15 -83.91
CA HIS A 6 -38.74 9.25 -82.84
C HIS A 6 -38.33 10.07 -81.61
N PRO A 7 -38.66 9.64 -80.37
CA PRO A 7 -38.12 10.26 -79.16
C PRO A 7 -36.64 9.91 -79.01
N SER A 8 -35.84 10.91 -78.64
CA SER A 8 -34.39 10.85 -78.44
C SER A 8 -33.92 9.73 -77.49
N SER A 9 -32.82 9.08 -77.86
CA SER A 9 -32.12 8.03 -77.10
C SER A 9 -31.58 8.52 -75.74
N GLU A 10 -31.25 9.81 -75.61
CA GLU A 10 -30.72 10.41 -74.38
C GLU A 10 -31.67 10.30 -73.16
N ASN A 11 -32.98 10.33 -73.39
CA ASN A 11 -33.96 10.31 -72.31
C ASN A 11 -34.19 8.89 -71.73
N LYS A 12 -33.76 7.86 -72.45
CA LYS A 12 -33.78 6.46 -71.98
C LYS A 12 -32.52 6.11 -71.21
N GLU A 13 -31.36 6.62 -71.62
CA GLU A 13 -30.07 6.40 -70.93
C GLU A 13 -30.05 7.05 -69.55
N SER A 14 -30.45 8.33 -69.45
CA SER A 14 -30.57 9.05 -68.18
C SER A 14 -31.51 8.36 -67.18
N LYS A 15 -32.67 7.86 -67.64
CA LYS A 15 -33.58 7.07 -66.79
C LYS A 15 -33.00 5.72 -66.39
N SER A 16 -32.13 5.13 -67.20
CA SER A 16 -31.47 3.85 -66.89
C SER A 16 -30.37 4.02 -65.85
N ASP A 17 -29.59 5.10 -65.93
CA ASP A 17 -28.52 5.42 -65.00
C ASP A 17 -29.08 5.87 -63.64
N MET A 18 -30.15 6.67 -63.65
CA MET A 18 -30.86 7.04 -62.43
C MET A 18 -31.44 5.80 -61.73
N ARG A 19 -31.92 4.80 -62.48
CA ARG A 19 -32.36 3.50 -61.94
C ARG A 19 -31.19 2.67 -61.38
N ARG A 20 -30.01 2.67 -62.03
CA ARG A 20 -28.81 1.98 -61.53
C ARG A 20 -28.30 2.60 -60.23
N LEU A 21 -28.26 3.93 -60.14
CA LEU A 21 -27.87 4.64 -58.92
C LEU A 21 -28.83 4.39 -57.76
N GLN A 22 -30.15 4.41 -58.02
CA GLN A 22 -31.16 4.04 -57.01
C GLN A 22 -31.04 2.58 -56.55
N LYS A 23 -30.69 1.65 -57.46
CA LYS A 23 -30.47 0.24 -57.11
C LYS A 23 -29.23 0.10 -56.23
N SER A 24 -28.11 0.73 -56.61
CA SER A 24 -26.85 0.72 -55.86
C SER A 24 -27.00 1.33 -54.45
N SER A 25 -27.71 2.47 -54.34
CA SER A 25 -28.06 3.10 -53.06
C SER A 25 -28.91 2.17 -52.18
N LYS A 26 -29.92 1.47 -52.74
CA LYS A 26 -30.70 0.46 -52.01
C LYS A 26 -29.85 -0.73 -51.54
N TYR A 27 -28.88 -1.19 -52.33
CA TYR A 27 -27.97 -2.26 -51.92
C TYR A 27 -27.06 -1.83 -50.77
N LEU A 28 -26.51 -0.61 -50.81
CA LEU A 28 -25.70 -0.03 -49.72
C LEU A 28 -26.52 0.19 -48.44
N LEU A 29 -27.74 0.71 -48.55
CA LEU A 29 -28.65 0.88 -47.40
C LEU A 29 -29.04 -0.48 -46.80
N ASN A 30 -29.32 -1.48 -47.64
CA ASN A 30 -29.61 -2.85 -47.18
C ASN A 30 -28.40 -3.51 -46.52
N SER A 31 -27.19 -3.34 -47.05
CA SER A 31 -25.97 -3.92 -46.45
C SER A 31 -25.65 -3.27 -45.10
N LEU A 32 -25.81 -1.94 -44.97
CA LEU A 32 -25.70 -1.21 -43.71
C LEU A 32 -26.78 -1.63 -42.70
N CYS A 33 -28.02 -1.83 -43.15
CA CYS A 33 -29.13 -2.29 -42.30
C CYS A 33 -28.96 -3.76 -41.86
N ILE A 34 -28.44 -4.65 -42.72
CA ILE A 34 -28.12 -6.04 -42.37
C ILE A 34 -26.97 -6.06 -41.35
N ARG A 35 -25.94 -5.24 -41.53
CA ARG A 35 -24.82 -5.11 -40.59
C ARG A 35 -25.30 -4.57 -39.24
N SER A 36 -26.20 -3.59 -39.20
CA SER A 36 -26.77 -3.05 -37.96
C SER A 36 -27.70 -4.05 -37.25
N ARG A 37 -28.53 -4.80 -37.99
CA ARG A 37 -29.40 -5.88 -37.47
C ARG A 37 -28.60 -7.09 -36.97
N PHE A 38 -27.51 -7.44 -37.65
CA PHE A 38 -26.59 -8.47 -37.21
C PHE A 38 -25.88 -8.06 -35.92
N LEU A 39 -25.36 -6.83 -35.86
CA LEU A 39 -24.74 -6.27 -34.65
C LEU A 39 -25.72 -6.21 -33.47
N THR A 40 -26.99 -5.84 -33.69
CA THR A 40 -28.00 -5.86 -32.61
C THR A 40 -28.37 -7.27 -32.17
N LYS A 41 -28.53 -8.23 -33.10
CA LYS A 41 -28.77 -9.64 -32.74
C LYS A 41 -27.59 -10.26 -32.02
N PHE A 42 -26.35 -9.95 -32.44
CA PHE A 42 -25.12 -10.40 -31.80
C PHE A 42 -24.94 -9.78 -30.41
N LYS A 43 -25.15 -8.47 -30.25
CA LYS A 43 -25.15 -7.80 -28.94
C LYS A 43 -26.19 -8.40 -28.00
N ARG A 44 -27.42 -8.61 -28.48
CA ARG A 44 -28.49 -9.24 -27.69
C ARG A 44 -28.12 -10.68 -27.33
N TRP A 45 -27.58 -11.47 -28.27
CA TRP A 45 -27.10 -12.84 -28.02
C TRP A 45 -25.96 -12.89 -26.99
N MET A 46 -24.95 -12.03 -27.11
CA MET A 46 -23.86 -11.88 -26.14
C MET A 46 -24.37 -11.46 -24.77
N PHE A 47 -25.21 -10.42 -24.70
CA PHE A 47 -25.77 -9.93 -23.44
C PHE A 47 -26.68 -10.97 -22.75
N THR A 48 -27.46 -11.74 -23.51
CA THR A 48 -28.29 -12.81 -22.93
C THR A 48 -27.47 -14.00 -22.42
N ARG A 49 -26.23 -14.19 -22.92
CA ARG A 49 -25.34 -15.30 -22.53
C ARG A 49 -24.32 -14.92 -21.45
N TYR A 50 -23.79 -13.71 -21.53
CA TYR A 50 -22.70 -13.24 -20.69
C TYR A 50 -23.07 -12.01 -19.85
N GLY A 51 -24.27 -11.46 -19.99
CA GLY A 51 -24.72 -10.29 -19.22
C GLY A 51 -24.67 -10.53 -17.72
N PHE A 52 -25.07 -11.72 -17.25
CA PHE A 52 -24.91 -12.12 -15.84
C PHE A 52 -23.44 -12.04 -15.39
N PHE A 53 -22.51 -12.58 -16.17
CA PHE A 53 -21.07 -12.54 -15.88
C PHE A 53 -20.54 -11.12 -15.87
N ILE A 54 -20.92 -10.29 -16.84
CA ILE A 54 -20.49 -8.89 -16.90
C ILE A 54 -20.99 -8.10 -15.69
N ILE A 55 -22.27 -8.25 -15.32
CA ILE A 55 -22.86 -7.57 -14.16
C ILE A 55 -22.17 -8.01 -12.87
N THR A 56 -22.00 -9.32 -12.68
CA THR A 56 -21.33 -9.87 -11.48
C THR A 56 -19.85 -9.49 -11.41
N ALA A 57 -19.11 -9.51 -12.53
CA ALA A 57 -17.74 -9.01 -12.58
C ALA A 57 -17.67 -7.53 -12.19
N THR A 58 -18.57 -6.71 -12.74
CA THR A 58 -18.63 -5.28 -12.43
C THR A 58 -18.90 -5.06 -10.94
N LEU A 59 -19.83 -5.82 -10.37
CA LEU A 59 -20.16 -5.76 -8.95
C LEU A 59 -18.98 -6.21 -8.07
N ILE A 60 -18.29 -7.30 -8.42
CA ILE A 60 -17.12 -7.79 -7.69
C ILE A 60 -16.00 -6.75 -7.73
N VAL A 61 -15.73 -6.14 -8.89
CA VAL A 61 -14.75 -5.06 -9.01
C VAL A 61 -15.17 -3.86 -8.16
N PHE A 62 -16.44 -3.44 -8.22
CA PHE A 62 -16.94 -2.34 -7.41
C PHE A 62 -16.80 -2.61 -5.89
N ILE A 63 -17.16 -3.80 -5.42
CA ILE A 63 -17.02 -4.19 -4.02
C ILE A 63 -15.54 -4.18 -3.60
N ASN A 64 -14.69 -4.88 -4.35
CA ASN A 64 -13.27 -5.07 -3.99
C ASN A 64 -12.44 -3.80 -4.15
N GLU A 65 -12.68 -3.02 -5.20
CA GLU A 65 -11.85 -1.88 -5.57
C GLU A 65 -12.43 -0.54 -5.15
N ILE A 66 -13.64 -0.49 -4.58
CA ILE A 66 -14.22 0.75 -4.04
C ILE A 66 -14.75 0.51 -2.63
N LEU A 67 -15.75 -0.35 -2.46
CA LEU A 67 -16.44 -0.47 -1.16
C LEU A 67 -15.53 -0.92 -0.03
N PHE A 68 -14.64 -1.90 -0.24
CA PHE A 68 -13.73 -2.34 0.82
C PHE A 68 -12.76 -1.25 1.28
N TYR A 69 -12.29 -0.39 0.36
CA TYR A 69 -11.42 0.73 0.70
C TYR A 69 -12.17 1.80 1.51
N GLU A 70 -13.37 2.16 1.08
CA GLU A 70 -14.22 3.11 1.84
C GLU A 70 -14.66 2.53 3.19
N TRP A 71 -14.93 1.23 3.25
CA TRP A 71 -15.25 0.52 4.49
C TRP A 71 -14.11 0.62 5.49
N SER A 72 -12.86 0.34 5.08
CA SER A 72 -11.68 0.51 5.93
C SER A 72 -11.57 1.94 6.46
N ARG A 73 -11.74 2.94 5.59
CA ARG A 73 -11.69 4.36 5.97
C ARG A 73 -12.76 4.74 6.98
N PHE A 74 -13.98 4.22 6.85
CA PHE A 74 -15.08 4.49 7.78
C PHE A 74 -14.80 4.01 9.22
N HIS A 75 -13.92 3.03 9.38
CA HIS A 75 -13.52 2.49 10.68
C HIS A 75 -12.32 3.21 11.31
N TRP A 76 -11.77 4.24 10.66
CA TRP A 76 -10.70 5.04 11.25
C TRP A 76 -11.27 6.02 12.29
N PRO A 77 -10.56 6.27 13.40
CA PRO A 77 -11.00 7.22 14.42
C PRO A 77 -10.90 8.67 13.93
N ASN A 78 -11.71 9.56 14.50
CA ASN A 78 -11.65 10.99 14.19
C ASN A 78 -10.41 11.66 14.79
N ILE A 79 -9.31 11.63 14.03
CA ILE A 79 -8.00 12.15 14.45
C ILE A 79 -7.99 13.68 14.59
N GLU A 80 -8.73 14.41 13.75
CA GLU A 80 -8.75 15.87 13.83
C GLU A 80 -9.41 16.35 15.12
N SER A 81 -10.53 15.73 15.51
CA SER A 81 -11.19 16.00 16.78
C SER A 81 -10.28 15.68 17.97
N LEU A 82 -9.59 14.52 17.92
CA LEU A 82 -8.64 14.13 18.96
C LEU A 82 -7.49 15.14 19.09
N ALA A 83 -6.86 15.52 17.98
CA ALA A 83 -5.76 16.48 17.98
C ALA A 83 -6.19 17.84 18.54
N LYS A 84 -7.39 18.32 18.18
CA LYS A 84 -7.96 19.56 18.74
C LYS A 84 -8.23 19.44 20.23
N ASN A 85 -8.76 18.31 20.70
CA ASN A 85 -9.03 18.10 22.12
C ASN A 85 -7.73 18.09 22.93
N ILE A 86 -6.69 17.40 22.45
CA ILE A 86 -5.37 17.41 23.11
C ILE A 86 -4.81 18.84 23.15
N ALA A 87 -4.85 19.56 22.02
CA ALA A 87 -4.33 20.93 21.94
C ALA A 87 -5.14 21.96 22.78
N ASN A 88 -6.45 21.74 22.97
CA ASN A 88 -7.32 22.66 23.72
C ASN A 88 -7.30 22.43 25.24
N VAL A 89 -6.90 21.24 25.70
CA VAL A 89 -6.82 20.93 27.15
C VAL A 89 -5.67 21.68 27.82
N GLU A 90 -4.68 22.15 27.05
CA GLU A 90 -3.53 22.87 27.58
C GLU A 90 -3.44 24.31 27.11
N THR A 91 -2.93 25.16 28.00
CA THR A 91 -2.76 26.60 27.82
C THR A 91 -1.87 26.95 26.62
N HIS A 92 -2.47 27.15 25.43
CA HIS A 92 -1.95 27.90 24.27
C HIS A 92 -0.50 27.63 23.79
N ARG A 93 0.15 26.50 24.15
CA ARG A 93 1.58 26.27 23.84
C ARG A 93 1.99 24.87 23.36
N SER A 94 1.15 23.84 23.43
CA SER A 94 1.53 22.50 22.93
C SER A 94 1.17 22.33 21.44
N THR A 95 2.18 22.13 20.61
CA THR A 95 2.01 21.71 19.21
C THR A 95 1.95 20.19 19.18
N VAL A 96 0.75 19.63 19.04
CA VAL A 96 0.58 18.19 18.82
C VAL A 96 1.15 17.83 17.44
N GLU A 97 2.13 16.95 17.42
CA GLU A 97 2.81 16.52 16.20
C GLU A 97 2.22 15.19 15.70
N LYS A 98 1.79 15.18 14.44
CA LYS A 98 1.13 14.03 13.81
C LYS A 98 2.14 13.22 13.01
N LEU A 99 2.39 12.00 13.45
CA LEU A 99 3.25 11.06 12.77
C LEU A 99 2.40 9.99 12.08
N LEU A 100 2.72 9.70 10.82
CA LEU A 100 2.25 8.52 10.10
C LEU A 100 3.38 7.50 10.05
N LEU A 101 3.16 6.33 10.65
CA LEU A 101 4.13 5.25 10.69
C LEU A 101 3.81 4.22 9.60
N VAL A 102 4.82 3.91 8.80
CA VAL A 102 4.75 2.98 7.67
C VAL A 102 5.82 1.91 7.88
N ALA A 103 5.43 0.64 7.97
CA ALA A 103 6.38 -0.47 8.12
C ALA A 103 6.22 -1.50 7.01
N ASP A 104 7.34 -2.11 6.65
CA ASP A 104 7.49 -3.20 5.71
C ASP A 104 6.67 -3.01 4.41
N PRO A 105 6.85 -1.90 3.64
CA PRO A 105 6.23 -1.76 2.32
C PRO A 105 6.57 -2.93 1.39
N GLN A 106 7.80 -3.45 1.47
CA GLN A 106 8.22 -4.66 0.79
C GLN A 106 7.84 -4.64 -0.70
N LEU A 107 8.27 -3.57 -1.38
CA LEU A 107 8.02 -3.37 -2.81
C LEU A 107 8.62 -4.54 -3.58
N ILE A 108 7.74 -5.26 -4.27
CA ILE A 108 8.12 -6.48 -4.98
C ILE A 108 9.14 -6.17 -6.09
N GLY A 109 10.22 -6.93 -6.15
CA GLY A 109 11.32 -6.78 -7.07
C GLY A 109 11.13 -7.54 -8.39
N GLU A 110 12.14 -7.49 -9.26
CA GLU A 110 12.08 -7.93 -10.64
C GLU A 110 12.48 -9.39 -10.84
N LYS A 111 13.13 -10.04 -9.87
CA LYS A 111 13.80 -11.34 -10.02
C LYS A 111 12.97 -12.52 -9.54
N ASP A 112 12.38 -12.44 -8.36
CA ASP A 112 11.98 -13.63 -7.60
C ASP A 112 10.53 -14.09 -7.87
N GLU A 113 9.72 -13.29 -8.57
CA GLU A 113 8.29 -13.57 -8.83
C GLU A 113 8.00 -14.40 -10.09
N GLY A 114 9.02 -14.78 -10.86
CA GLY A 114 8.87 -15.61 -12.06
C GLY A 114 7.87 -15.06 -13.10
N LEU A 115 7.03 -15.93 -13.67
CA LEU A 115 6.16 -15.61 -14.81
C LEU A 115 5.06 -14.57 -14.52
N PHE A 116 4.63 -14.44 -13.27
CA PHE A 116 3.55 -13.52 -12.89
C PHE A 116 4.04 -12.21 -12.27
N GLY A 117 5.35 -12.00 -12.18
CA GLY A 117 5.95 -10.86 -11.49
C GLY A 117 5.45 -9.50 -11.92
N LEU A 118 5.18 -9.29 -13.21
CA LEU A 118 4.63 -8.01 -13.68
C LEU A 118 3.24 -7.71 -13.09
N ILE A 119 2.39 -8.74 -12.97
CA ILE A 119 1.01 -8.59 -12.48
C ILE A 119 1.02 -8.43 -10.97
N THR A 120 1.79 -9.25 -10.25
CA THR A 120 1.88 -9.19 -8.79
C THR A 120 2.50 -7.86 -8.33
N ARG A 121 3.58 -7.40 -8.97
CA ARG A 121 4.15 -6.06 -8.74
C ARG A 121 3.12 -4.95 -8.94
N LYS A 122 2.42 -4.94 -10.08
CA LYS A 122 1.43 -3.90 -10.38
C LYS A 122 0.27 -3.90 -9.39
N ASP A 123 -0.18 -5.08 -8.93
CA ASP A 123 -1.24 -5.14 -7.93
C ASP A 123 -0.77 -4.63 -6.56
N ALA A 124 0.43 -5.03 -6.15
CA ALA A 124 1.04 -4.60 -4.89
C ALA A 124 1.29 -3.08 -4.86
N ASP A 125 1.92 -2.54 -5.90
CA ASP A 125 2.19 -1.10 -6.02
C ASP A 125 0.89 -0.29 -6.00
N ARG A 126 -0.13 -0.74 -6.74
CA ARG A 126 -1.44 -0.09 -6.78
C ARG A 126 -2.13 -0.13 -5.42
N TYR A 127 -2.04 -1.27 -4.73
CA TYR A 127 -2.59 -1.41 -3.39
C TYR A 127 -1.94 -0.42 -2.43
N LEU A 128 -0.60 -0.42 -2.35
CA LEU A 128 0.18 0.47 -1.49
C LEU A 128 -0.10 1.95 -1.80
N ALA A 129 -0.06 2.33 -3.09
CA ALA A 129 -0.30 3.71 -3.51
C ALA A 129 -1.69 4.20 -3.10
N LYS A 130 -2.69 3.33 -3.26
CA LYS A 130 -4.08 3.68 -2.92
C LYS A 130 -4.29 3.77 -1.41
N THR A 131 -3.82 2.78 -0.64
CA THR A 131 -4.01 2.80 0.82
C THR A 131 -3.21 3.92 1.46
N PHE A 132 -1.98 4.14 1.02
CA PHE A 132 -1.15 5.24 1.50
C PHE A 132 -1.76 6.60 1.17
N SER A 133 -2.19 6.82 -0.08
CA SER A 133 -2.82 8.09 -0.47
C SER A 133 -4.07 8.38 0.38
N GLN A 134 -4.94 7.39 0.61
CA GLN A 134 -6.12 7.57 1.46
C GLN A 134 -5.75 7.93 2.90
N VAL A 135 -4.75 7.27 3.47
CA VAL A 135 -4.29 7.54 4.83
C VAL A 135 -3.59 8.89 4.93
N ASN A 136 -2.69 9.21 4.00
CA ASN A 136 -1.95 10.48 3.99
C ASN A 136 -2.93 11.68 3.86
N GLN A 137 -3.94 11.57 3.00
CA GLN A 137 -5.00 12.58 2.84
C GLN A 137 -5.89 12.72 4.08
N TYR A 138 -6.17 11.61 4.75
CA TYR A 138 -7.02 11.60 5.93
C TYR A 138 -6.31 12.21 7.15
N ILE A 139 -5.04 11.85 7.36
CA ILE A 139 -4.26 12.24 8.54
C ILE A 139 -3.59 13.61 8.36
N LYS A 140 -3.11 13.90 7.14
CA LYS A 140 -2.25 15.05 6.83
C LYS A 140 -1.11 15.18 7.84
N PRO A 141 -0.25 14.15 7.95
CA PRO A 141 0.80 14.07 8.96
C PRO A 141 1.89 15.13 8.75
N ASP A 142 2.51 15.55 9.84
CA ASP A 142 3.69 16.41 9.85
C ASP A 142 4.95 15.61 9.47
N TRP A 143 5.02 14.35 9.92
CA TRP A 143 6.05 13.38 9.54
C TRP A 143 5.48 12.07 9.04
N ILE A 144 6.17 11.51 8.06
CA ILE A 144 5.99 10.14 7.60
C ILE A 144 7.26 9.36 7.95
N LEU A 145 7.12 8.32 8.76
CA LEU A 145 8.25 7.51 9.25
C LEU A 145 8.16 6.11 8.62
N PHE A 146 9.08 5.81 7.70
CA PHE A 146 9.24 4.49 7.11
C PHE A 146 10.22 3.67 7.95
N LEU A 147 9.74 2.55 8.49
CA LEU A 147 10.40 1.76 9.52
C LEU A 147 11.11 0.52 8.96
N GLY A 148 11.75 0.64 7.80
CA GLY A 148 12.54 -0.40 7.17
C GLY A 148 11.76 -1.32 6.24
N ASP A 149 12.52 -2.19 5.58
CA ASP A 149 12.05 -3.20 4.64
C ASP A 149 11.24 -2.57 3.50
N ILE A 150 11.89 -1.61 2.84
CA ILE A 150 11.30 -0.87 1.74
C ILE A 150 11.18 -1.75 0.50
N PHE A 151 12.21 -2.55 0.22
CA PHE A 151 12.29 -3.45 -0.93
C PHE A 151 12.43 -4.91 -0.49
N ASP A 152 11.81 -5.83 -1.22
CA ASP A 152 11.96 -7.28 -0.99
C ASP A 152 13.32 -7.80 -1.49
N GLU A 153 13.82 -7.24 -2.59
CA GLU A 153 15.04 -7.63 -3.29
C GLU A 153 16.15 -6.58 -3.10
N GLY A 154 16.07 -5.75 -2.05
CA GLY A 154 17.01 -4.67 -1.80
C GLY A 154 18.47 -5.13 -1.70
N LEU A 155 18.71 -6.35 -1.24
CA LEU A 155 20.05 -6.97 -1.12
C LEU A 155 20.61 -7.46 -2.46
N SER A 156 19.76 -8.11 -3.26
CA SER A 156 20.17 -8.78 -4.50
C SER A 156 20.07 -7.87 -5.73
N ALA A 157 19.43 -6.71 -5.62
CA ALA A 157 19.30 -5.73 -6.69
C ALA A 157 20.67 -5.24 -7.19
N THR A 158 20.78 -5.10 -8.52
CA THR A 158 21.79 -4.26 -9.18
C THR A 158 21.48 -2.78 -8.93
N ASP A 159 22.44 -1.89 -9.20
CA ASP A 159 22.22 -0.45 -8.99
C ASP A 159 21.10 0.13 -9.87
N ASP A 160 20.95 -0.39 -11.10
CA ASP A 160 19.86 0.00 -12.00
C ASP A 160 18.49 -0.51 -11.52
N GLU A 161 18.43 -1.73 -10.99
CA GLU A 161 17.21 -2.29 -10.37
C GLU A 161 16.83 -1.48 -9.13
N PHE A 162 17.80 -1.22 -8.24
CA PHE A 162 17.58 -0.43 -7.02
C PHE A 162 17.06 0.97 -7.37
N LYS A 163 17.61 1.61 -8.41
CA LYS A 163 17.10 2.90 -8.90
C LYS A 163 15.63 2.79 -9.32
N ARG A 164 15.26 1.76 -10.11
CA ARG A 164 13.86 1.56 -10.53
C ARG A 164 12.95 1.28 -9.34
N TYR A 165 13.43 0.56 -8.33
CA TYR A 165 12.67 0.29 -7.10
C TYR A 165 12.46 1.58 -6.31
N PHE A 166 13.48 2.43 -6.23
CA PHE A 166 13.38 3.76 -5.64
C PHE A 166 12.41 4.68 -6.40
N ASP A 167 12.50 4.73 -7.74
CA ASP A 167 11.57 5.55 -8.55
C ASP A 167 10.12 5.08 -8.33
N ARG A 168 9.88 3.76 -8.16
CA ARG A 168 8.57 3.21 -7.78
C ARG A 168 8.17 3.64 -6.37
N PHE A 169 9.05 3.53 -5.38
CA PHE A 169 8.81 4.00 -4.01
C PHE A 169 8.36 5.46 -3.99
N ASP A 170 9.11 6.36 -4.65
CA ASP A 170 8.78 7.78 -4.72
C ASP A 170 7.42 8.03 -5.41
N SER A 171 7.12 7.25 -6.46
CA SER A 171 5.84 7.35 -7.16
C SER A 171 4.63 6.86 -6.34
N ILE A 172 4.83 5.88 -5.45
CA ILE A 172 3.79 5.26 -4.61
C ILE A 172 3.52 6.12 -3.39
N PHE A 173 4.58 6.61 -2.75
CA PHE A 173 4.53 7.30 -1.46
C PHE A 173 4.61 8.82 -1.61
N GLN A 174 3.70 9.39 -2.39
CA GLN A 174 3.68 10.83 -2.66
C GLN A 174 3.24 11.67 -1.45
N TYR A 175 3.96 12.77 -1.22
CA TYR A 175 3.58 13.77 -0.22
C TYR A 175 2.41 14.62 -0.72
N GLU A 176 1.47 14.93 0.17
CA GLU A 176 0.30 15.78 -0.08
C GLU A 176 0.67 17.27 -0.06
N ASN A 177 1.73 17.65 0.67
CA ASN A 177 2.23 19.02 0.69
C ASN A 177 3.77 19.07 0.86
N ARG A 178 4.36 20.23 0.55
CA ARG A 178 5.82 20.43 0.59
C ARG A 178 6.41 20.54 2.02
N GLU A 179 5.56 20.67 3.03
CA GLU A 179 5.97 20.82 4.43
C GLU A 179 6.09 19.47 5.14
N GLN A 180 5.48 18.41 4.60
CA GLN A 180 5.61 17.06 5.14
C GLN A 180 7.06 16.61 5.13
N LYS A 181 7.51 16.10 6.27
CA LYS A 181 8.87 15.57 6.41
C LYS A 181 8.84 14.05 6.41
N CYS A 182 9.94 13.46 6.00
CA CYS A 182 10.08 12.02 5.88
C CYS A 182 11.36 11.55 6.54
N ILE A 183 11.28 10.46 7.30
CA ILE A 183 12.44 9.69 7.76
C ILE A 183 12.25 8.26 7.28
N VAL A 184 13.27 7.74 6.60
CA VAL A 184 13.32 6.34 6.18
C VAL A 184 14.50 5.68 6.88
N ILE A 185 14.24 4.62 7.64
CA ILE A 185 15.30 3.77 8.21
C ILE A 185 15.42 2.49 7.38
N PRO A 186 16.59 1.85 7.32
CA PRO A 186 16.75 0.58 6.61
C PRO A 186 16.22 -0.60 7.44
N GLY A 187 15.65 -1.59 6.77
CA GLY A 187 15.45 -2.94 7.31
C GLY A 187 16.51 -3.92 6.82
N ASP A 188 16.39 -5.19 7.20
CA ASP A 188 17.35 -6.22 6.80
C ASP A 188 17.23 -6.60 5.31
N ASN A 189 16.07 -6.45 4.68
CA ASN A 189 15.95 -6.63 3.23
C ASN A 189 16.54 -5.46 2.42
N ASP A 190 16.81 -4.33 3.08
CA ASP A 190 17.44 -3.16 2.45
C ASP A 190 18.96 -3.18 2.54
N VAL A 191 19.52 -3.59 3.69
CA VAL A 191 20.97 -3.48 3.98
C VAL A 191 21.63 -4.73 4.60
N GLY A 192 20.87 -5.79 4.87
CA GLY A 192 21.34 -7.06 5.45
C GLY A 192 21.20 -7.13 6.97
N GLY A 193 21.85 -8.10 7.61
CA GLY A 193 21.82 -8.30 9.07
C GLY A 193 21.00 -9.50 9.53
N GLU A 194 20.35 -10.23 8.61
CA GLU A 194 19.75 -11.55 8.85
C GLU A 194 20.55 -12.68 8.16
N TYR A 195 19.96 -13.43 7.21
CA TYR A 195 20.53 -14.64 6.59
C TYR A 195 21.85 -14.45 5.84
N TYR A 196 22.19 -13.21 5.45
CA TYR A 196 23.36 -12.90 4.62
C TYR A 196 24.62 -12.54 5.43
N GLY A 197 24.59 -12.66 6.77
CA GLY A 197 25.69 -12.25 7.64
C GLY A 197 25.71 -10.74 7.90
N ASP A 198 26.86 -10.24 8.38
CA ASP A 198 27.04 -8.83 8.73
C ASP A 198 26.65 -7.88 7.57
N LYS A 199 25.89 -6.84 7.90
CA LYS A 199 25.46 -5.79 6.95
C LYS A 199 26.65 -5.24 6.16
N GLN A 200 26.65 -5.51 4.85
CA GLN A 200 27.78 -5.12 4.00
C GLN A 200 27.85 -3.59 3.81
N PRO A 201 29.05 -2.97 3.92
CA PRO A 201 29.21 -1.51 3.77
C PRO A 201 28.65 -0.94 2.46
N ILE A 202 28.73 -1.71 1.37
CA ILE A 202 28.22 -1.31 0.06
C ILE A 202 26.70 -1.16 0.05
N LEU A 203 25.96 -2.03 0.75
CA LEU A 203 24.50 -1.97 0.81
C LEU A 203 24.04 -0.75 1.61
N ARG A 204 24.68 -0.48 2.75
CA ARG A 204 24.42 0.75 3.52
C ARG A 204 24.78 2.01 2.75
N GLN A 205 25.86 1.97 1.96
CA GLN A 205 26.24 3.08 1.08
C GLN A 205 25.16 3.31 0.03
N ARG A 206 24.69 2.27 -0.64
CA ARG A 206 23.63 2.35 -1.64
C ARG A 206 22.35 2.92 -1.04
N PHE A 207 21.88 2.35 0.08
CA PHE A 207 20.71 2.88 0.80
C PHE A 207 20.89 4.36 1.15
N ARG A 208 22.08 4.74 1.62
CA ARG A 208 22.40 6.14 1.96
C ARG A 208 22.33 7.09 0.77
N ASN A 209 22.69 6.65 -0.43
CA ASN A 209 22.64 7.49 -1.62
C ASN A 209 21.20 7.89 -1.99
N TYR A 210 20.20 7.10 -1.61
CA TYR A 210 18.79 7.35 -1.92
C TYR A 210 17.99 7.90 -0.73
N PHE A 211 18.25 7.40 0.49
CA PHE A 211 17.46 7.69 1.69
C PHE A 211 18.23 8.46 2.78
N GLY A 212 19.47 8.86 2.51
CA GLY A 212 20.32 9.56 3.47
C GLY A 212 20.93 8.65 4.55
N ARG A 213 21.68 9.26 5.47
CA ARG A 213 22.50 8.54 6.47
C ARG A 213 21.68 7.51 7.26
N THR A 214 22.20 6.30 7.44
CA THR A 214 21.51 5.21 8.17
C THR A 214 21.47 5.43 9.68
N ILE A 215 22.35 6.29 10.21
CA ILE A 215 22.30 6.84 11.58
C ILE A 215 22.23 8.36 11.45
N ALA A 216 21.19 8.97 12.01
CA ALA A 216 20.96 10.40 11.91
C ALA A 216 20.09 10.90 13.07
N LEU A 217 20.26 12.17 13.43
CA LEU A 217 19.42 12.83 14.41
C LEU A 217 18.66 13.99 13.76
N HIS A 218 17.33 13.93 13.82
CA HIS A 218 16.44 14.99 13.36
C HIS A 218 15.79 15.68 14.56
N ARG A 219 15.57 16.99 14.47
CA ARG A 219 14.98 17.80 15.55
C ARG A 219 13.84 18.65 15.03
N GLN A 220 12.71 18.61 15.73
CA GLN A 220 11.55 19.46 15.49
C GLN A 220 10.70 19.55 16.75
N ASN A 221 10.16 20.73 17.06
CA ASN A 221 9.17 20.92 18.15
C ASN A 221 9.57 20.30 19.50
N ASN A 222 10.85 20.42 19.88
CA ASN A 222 11.46 19.81 21.08
C ASN A 222 11.48 18.27 21.12
N ILE A 223 11.22 17.62 19.98
CA ILE A 223 11.33 16.19 19.77
C ILE A 223 12.64 15.89 19.02
N GLU A 224 13.39 14.91 19.53
CA GLU A 224 14.52 14.30 18.83
C GLU A 224 14.09 12.97 18.21
N TYR A 225 14.25 12.84 16.89
CA TYR A 225 14.10 11.57 16.17
C TYR A 225 15.48 11.01 15.87
N LEU A 226 15.87 9.97 16.60
CA LEU A 226 17.15 9.28 16.43
C LEU A 226 16.94 8.05 15.55
N LYS A 227 17.37 8.18 14.29
CA LYS A 227 17.43 7.07 13.35
C LYS A 227 18.64 6.20 13.68
N LEU A 228 18.39 4.91 13.86
CA LEU A 228 19.40 3.89 14.09
C LEU A 228 19.32 2.81 13.01
N ASP A 229 20.40 2.07 12.90
CA ASP A 229 20.57 0.95 11.98
C ASP A 229 21.33 -0.14 12.73
N ILE A 230 20.63 -0.74 13.70
CA ILE A 230 21.09 -1.81 14.60
C ILE A 230 20.30 -3.08 14.30
N ASP A 231 20.98 -4.19 13.99
CA ASP A 231 20.35 -5.51 13.81
C ASP A 231 20.45 -6.41 15.07
N MET A 232 20.02 -7.66 14.93
CA MET A 232 20.00 -8.65 16.02
C MET A 232 21.40 -9.04 16.51
N PHE A 233 22.41 -9.05 15.63
CA PHE A 233 23.75 -9.58 15.90
C PHE A 233 24.73 -8.47 16.32
N GLU A 234 24.49 -7.23 15.90
CA GLU A 234 25.31 -6.09 16.27
C GLU A 234 25.27 -5.84 17.78
N SER A 235 26.45 -5.74 18.38
CA SER A 235 26.56 -5.13 19.71
C SER A 235 26.30 -3.62 19.60
N TYR A 236 25.78 -3.00 20.66
CA TYR A 236 25.66 -1.53 20.71
C TYR A 236 27.04 -0.82 20.77
N ILE A 237 28.12 -1.57 20.96
CA ILE A 237 29.40 -1.06 21.45
C ILE A 237 30.27 -0.46 20.32
N ASP A 238 31.02 0.57 20.73
CA ASP A 238 32.07 1.37 20.06
C ASP A 238 31.71 2.08 18.76
N ASP A 239 31.51 1.41 17.63
CA ASP A 239 31.38 2.10 16.34
C ASP A 239 30.03 2.84 16.20
N LYS A 240 28.93 2.21 16.64
CA LYS A 240 27.59 2.82 16.60
C LYS A 240 27.47 3.95 17.60
N ARG A 241 28.04 3.75 18.79
CA ARG A 241 28.16 4.77 19.82
C ARG A 241 28.91 5.99 19.29
N ALA A 242 30.09 5.79 18.69
CA ALA A 242 30.88 6.87 18.11
C ALA A 242 30.11 7.58 16.99
N ALA A 243 29.44 6.84 16.10
CA ALA A 243 28.61 7.44 15.06
C ALA A 243 27.46 8.27 15.65
N ILE A 244 26.76 7.78 16.67
CA ILE A 244 25.70 8.53 17.35
C ILE A 244 26.28 9.80 18.00
N MET A 245 27.40 9.67 18.72
CA MET A 245 28.09 10.81 19.36
C MET A 245 28.54 11.87 18.34
N GLU A 246 29.05 11.43 17.19
CA GLU A 246 29.39 12.33 16.08
C GLU A 246 28.15 13.05 15.56
N GLN A 247 27.05 12.32 15.32
CA GLN A 247 25.80 12.92 14.84
C GLN A 247 25.17 13.86 15.89
N THR A 248 25.38 13.62 17.18
CA THR A 248 24.95 14.54 18.26
C THR A 248 25.94 15.68 18.50
N GLN A 249 27.03 15.77 17.70
CA GLN A 249 28.11 16.74 17.84
C GLN A 249 28.77 16.73 19.22
N ASN A 250 28.83 15.57 19.88
CA ASN A 250 29.26 15.42 21.27
C ASN A 250 28.49 16.33 22.26
N ARG A 251 27.38 16.93 21.84
CA ARG A 251 26.52 17.66 22.75
C ARG A 251 25.82 16.60 23.60
N PRO A 252 25.75 16.78 24.93
CA PRO A 252 24.87 15.95 25.72
C PRO A 252 23.48 16.02 25.08
N LEU A 253 22.94 14.85 24.80
CA LEU A 253 21.60 14.63 24.27
C LEU A 253 20.62 15.54 25.02
N SER A 254 20.21 16.65 24.37
CA SER A 254 19.65 17.82 25.06
C SER A 254 18.13 17.89 25.00
N SER A 255 17.46 17.00 24.25
CA SER A 255 16.01 16.98 24.21
C SER A 255 15.41 16.32 25.44
N ILE A 256 14.33 16.93 25.93
CA ILE A 256 13.47 16.40 26.97
C ILE A 256 12.64 15.20 26.46
N PHE A 257 12.46 15.05 25.13
CA PHE A 257 11.63 14.00 24.52
C PHE A 257 12.27 13.38 23.25
N ARG A 258 12.65 12.10 23.32
CA ARG A 258 13.37 11.38 22.27
C ARG A 258 12.63 10.14 21.78
N ILE A 259 12.50 10.04 20.47
CA ILE A 259 11.94 8.93 19.73
C ILE A 259 13.08 8.21 18.99
N VAL A 260 13.28 6.94 19.28
CA VAL A 260 14.27 6.10 18.59
C VAL A 260 13.58 5.29 17.50
N LEU A 261 14.15 5.31 16.30
CA LEU A 261 13.66 4.58 15.13
C LEU A 261 14.67 3.49 14.79
N ASN A 262 14.26 2.22 14.89
CA ASN A 262 15.08 1.09 14.50
C ASN A 262 14.19 -0.02 13.94
N HIS A 263 14.61 -0.69 12.87
CA HIS A 263 13.78 -1.73 12.27
C HIS A 263 13.65 -2.96 13.18
N TRP A 264 14.78 -3.45 13.69
CA TRP A 264 14.81 -4.59 14.62
C TRP A 264 14.41 -4.19 16.05
N PRO A 265 13.79 -5.11 16.82
CA PRO A 265 13.49 -4.89 18.23
C PRO A 265 14.76 -4.68 19.07
N LEU A 266 14.70 -3.71 19.98
CA LEU A 266 15.81 -3.34 20.86
C LEU A 266 15.55 -3.80 22.29
N LEU A 267 14.31 -3.68 22.79
CA LEU A 267 13.98 -3.96 24.19
C LEU A 267 13.81 -5.46 24.52
N THR A 268 13.70 -6.32 23.51
CA THR A 268 13.67 -7.79 23.67
C THR A 268 15.07 -8.39 23.76
N ARG A 269 16.12 -7.60 23.49
CA ARG A 269 17.51 -8.06 23.50
C ARG A 269 18.02 -8.32 24.92
N SER A 270 19.21 -8.91 25.02
CA SER A 270 19.82 -9.22 26.31
C SER A 270 20.03 -7.97 27.18
N ALA A 271 20.02 -8.13 28.49
CA ALA A 271 20.28 -7.02 29.43
C ALA A 271 21.65 -6.36 29.21
N ARG A 272 22.64 -7.07 28.63
CA ARG A 272 23.96 -6.52 28.27
C ARG A 272 23.87 -5.49 27.15
N PHE A 273 22.88 -5.62 26.26
CA PHE A 273 22.58 -4.63 25.22
C PHE A 273 21.68 -3.52 25.76
N VAL A 274 20.57 -3.90 26.39
CA VAL A 274 19.49 -2.97 26.75
C VAL A 274 19.93 -1.93 27.77
N LYS A 275 20.73 -2.32 28.78
CA LYS A 275 21.18 -1.40 29.84
C LYS A 275 22.03 -0.22 29.31
N PRO A 276 23.15 -0.44 28.61
CA PRO A 276 23.94 0.67 28.09
C PRO A 276 23.16 1.50 27.07
N PHE A 277 22.37 0.85 26.21
CA PHE A 277 21.51 1.54 25.23
C PHE A 277 20.53 2.52 25.91
N ILE A 278 19.77 2.06 26.91
CA ILE A 278 18.81 2.90 27.63
C ILE A 278 19.52 4.02 28.40
N ASN A 279 20.61 3.70 29.09
CA ASN A 279 21.30 4.68 29.95
C ASN A 279 21.97 5.79 29.13
N GLU A 280 22.44 5.46 27.93
CA GLU A 280 23.14 6.41 27.08
C GLU A 280 22.19 7.22 26.21
N LEU A 281 21.20 6.56 25.61
CA LEU A 281 20.27 7.21 24.68
C LEU A 281 18.99 7.68 25.31
N GLU A 282 18.70 7.34 26.56
CA GLU A 282 17.50 7.77 27.32
C GLU A 282 16.22 7.91 26.47
N PRO A 283 15.77 6.86 25.75
CA PRO A 283 14.61 6.97 24.88
C PRO A 283 13.32 7.14 25.68
N ASN A 284 12.39 7.96 25.16
CA ASN A 284 11.01 8.02 25.64
C ASN A 284 10.13 7.01 24.92
N LEU A 285 10.38 6.80 23.63
CA LEU A 285 9.64 5.86 22.79
C LEU A 285 10.56 5.24 21.76
N ILE A 286 10.33 3.97 21.43
CA ILE A 286 11.00 3.25 20.34
C ILE A 286 9.94 2.82 19.33
N LEU A 287 10.19 3.04 18.05
CA LEU A 287 9.31 2.63 16.95
C LEU A 287 10.06 1.65 16.05
N LYS A 288 9.41 0.55 15.69
CA LYS A 288 9.98 -0.52 14.86
C LYS A 288 9.00 -1.11 13.84
N GLY A 289 9.51 -1.85 12.86
CA GLY A 289 8.75 -2.65 11.88
C GLY A 289 8.92 -4.15 12.15
N ASP A 290 9.56 -4.87 11.23
CA ASP A 290 10.15 -6.22 11.33
C ASP A 290 9.15 -7.36 11.60
N SER A 291 8.31 -7.25 12.62
CA SER A 291 7.44 -8.35 13.02
C SER A 291 6.17 -8.47 12.18
N HIS A 292 5.91 -7.49 11.30
CA HIS A 292 4.70 -7.33 10.50
C HIS A 292 3.39 -7.18 11.29
N HIS A 293 3.45 -7.28 12.62
CA HIS A 293 2.31 -7.27 13.52
C HIS A 293 2.37 -6.10 14.50
N PHE A 294 1.19 -5.59 14.83
CA PHE A 294 1.05 -4.60 15.89
C PHE A 294 1.22 -5.24 17.27
N TYR A 295 2.10 -4.66 18.07
CA TYR A 295 2.08 -4.83 19.51
C TYR A 295 2.86 -3.70 20.19
N ILE A 296 2.61 -3.53 21.49
CA ILE A 296 3.38 -2.60 22.31
C ILE A 296 4.06 -3.39 23.40
N PHE A 297 5.38 -3.27 23.42
CA PHE A 297 6.25 -3.88 24.39
C PHE A 297 6.62 -2.85 25.45
N ALA A 298 6.48 -3.20 26.72
CA ALA A 298 6.86 -2.36 27.85
C ALA A 298 8.02 -3.02 28.60
N TYR A 299 9.14 -2.30 28.72
CA TYR A 299 10.31 -2.69 29.51
C TYR A 299 10.30 -1.98 30.86
N ASP A 300 10.28 -2.73 31.97
CA ASP A 300 10.38 -2.20 33.33
C ASP A 300 11.85 -1.97 33.69
N ARG A 301 12.27 -0.71 33.80
CA ARG A 301 13.65 -0.32 34.12
C ARG A 301 14.09 -0.80 35.51
N ILE A 302 13.16 -0.95 36.45
CA ILE A 302 13.46 -1.31 37.85
C ILE A 302 13.62 -2.83 37.96
N ASN A 303 12.61 -3.56 37.48
CA ASN A 303 12.60 -5.02 37.60
C ASN A 303 13.40 -5.71 36.50
N MET A 304 13.83 -4.97 35.46
CA MET A 304 14.50 -5.49 34.27
C MET A 304 13.67 -6.59 33.57
N THR A 305 12.36 -6.50 33.69
CA THR A 305 11.40 -7.40 33.06
C THR A 305 10.75 -6.71 31.88
N ASN A 306 10.13 -7.52 31.03
CA ASN A 306 9.39 -7.00 29.90
C ASN A 306 8.06 -7.74 29.73
N ARG A 307 7.11 -7.05 29.09
CA ARG A 307 5.79 -7.62 28.79
C ARG A 307 5.18 -6.92 27.59
N ILE A 308 4.31 -7.63 26.90
CA ILE A 308 3.47 -7.03 25.87
C ILE A 308 2.19 -6.53 26.52
N ILE A 309 1.89 -5.23 26.32
CA ILE A 309 0.75 -4.56 26.94
C ILE A 309 -0.41 -4.34 25.97
N ALA A 310 -0.18 -4.47 24.66
CA ALA A 310 -1.21 -4.41 23.63
C ALA A 310 -0.83 -5.33 22.46
N ARG A 311 -1.79 -6.10 21.94
CA ARG A 311 -1.66 -6.94 20.73
C ARG A 311 -2.85 -6.84 19.78
N GLU A 312 -3.94 -6.23 20.23
CA GLU A 312 -5.19 -6.24 19.49
C GLU A 312 -5.36 -4.98 18.66
N TYR A 313 -5.91 -5.17 17.45
CA TYR A 313 -6.39 -4.07 16.63
C TYR A 313 -7.72 -3.64 17.22
N LEU A 314 -7.67 -2.62 18.06
CA LEU A 314 -8.87 -2.04 18.62
C LEU A 314 -9.46 -1.07 17.58
N SER A 315 -10.41 -1.57 16.79
CA SER A 315 -11.15 -0.78 15.79
C SER A 315 -11.72 0.48 16.44
N GLN A 316 -11.48 1.65 15.84
CA GLN A 316 -11.92 2.97 16.31
C GLN A 316 -11.43 3.40 17.71
N SER A 317 -10.54 2.64 18.36
CA SER A 317 -9.99 3.06 19.64
C SER A 317 -8.73 3.90 19.48
N ILE A 318 -8.49 4.73 20.49
CA ILE A 318 -7.25 5.47 20.65
C ILE A 318 -6.59 4.93 21.92
N LEU A 319 -5.34 4.50 21.79
CA LEU A 319 -4.54 4.09 22.93
C LEU A 319 -3.63 5.25 23.34
N SER A 320 -3.71 5.64 24.60
CA SER A 320 -2.88 6.70 25.18
C SER A 320 -1.76 6.08 26.02
N ILE A 321 -0.54 6.57 25.86
CA ILE A 321 0.64 6.14 26.60
C ILE A 321 1.30 7.37 27.20
N ASP A 322 1.55 7.31 28.50
CA ASP A 322 2.38 8.27 29.22
C ASP A 322 3.86 7.89 29.05
N LEU A 323 4.63 8.79 28.44
CA LEU A 323 6.05 8.60 28.12
C LEU A 323 6.97 9.43 29.03
N ASP A 324 6.44 10.12 30.05
CA ASP A 324 7.25 10.79 31.08
C ASP A 324 7.71 9.83 32.19
N GLN A 325 7.14 8.62 32.24
CA GLN A 325 7.45 7.66 33.30
C GLN A 325 8.88 7.13 33.19
N LYS A 326 9.69 7.39 34.23
CA LYS A 326 11.02 6.77 34.38
C LYS A 326 10.98 5.25 34.55
N ARG A 327 9.83 4.66 34.88
CA ARG A 327 9.74 3.21 35.15
C ARG A 327 9.69 2.38 33.87
N PHE A 328 8.93 2.80 32.87
CA PHE A 328 8.71 1.99 31.67
C PHE A 328 9.33 2.65 30.44
N ILE A 329 9.78 1.82 29.50
CA ILE A 329 10.09 2.25 28.12
C ILE A 329 9.21 1.43 27.20
N TYR A 330 8.61 2.11 26.24
CA TYR A 330 7.72 1.49 25.28
C TYR A 330 8.41 1.34 23.94
N GLU A 331 8.27 0.15 23.35
CA GLU A 331 8.62 -0.14 21.97
C GLU A 331 7.35 -0.54 21.22
N ILE A 332 6.99 0.25 20.21
CA ILE A 332 5.82 0.01 19.37
C ILE A 332 6.29 -0.70 18.11
N SER A 333 5.76 -1.91 17.92
CA SER A 333 5.85 -2.63 16.65
C SER A 333 4.73 -2.18 15.74
N VAL A 334 5.09 -1.60 14.60
CA VAL A 334 4.17 -1.13 13.57
C VAL A 334 3.84 -2.30 12.64
N PRO A 335 2.54 -2.54 12.35
CA PRO A 335 2.19 -3.61 11.43
C PRO A 335 2.63 -3.28 10.01
N THR A 336 2.86 -4.32 9.20
CA THR A 336 3.14 -4.12 7.78
C THR A 336 1.97 -3.43 7.09
N CYS A 337 2.27 -2.56 6.14
CA CYS A 337 1.29 -1.98 5.23
C CYS A 337 1.08 -2.83 3.96
N SER A 338 1.92 -3.86 3.74
CA SER A 338 1.91 -4.70 2.56
C SER A 338 1.19 -6.01 2.81
N TYR A 339 0.21 -6.33 1.95
CA TYR A 339 -0.42 -7.66 2.00
C TYR A 339 0.54 -8.78 1.57
N ARG A 340 1.72 -8.46 1.02
CA ARG A 340 2.68 -9.45 0.55
C ARG A 340 3.41 -10.18 1.66
N MET A 341 3.34 -9.67 2.89
CA MET A 341 3.94 -10.32 4.06
C MET A 341 3.09 -11.47 4.63
N GLY A 342 1.99 -11.84 3.97
CA GLY A 342 1.21 -13.02 4.33
C GLY A 342 0.41 -12.91 5.62
N VAL A 343 0.27 -11.69 6.18
CA VAL A 343 -0.52 -11.43 7.39
C VAL A 343 -1.88 -10.84 7.07
N ASP A 344 -2.89 -11.21 7.85
CA ASP A 344 -4.29 -10.82 7.62
C ASP A 344 -4.61 -9.39 8.10
N ARG A 345 -3.89 -8.92 9.13
CA ARG A 345 -4.10 -7.58 9.69
C ARG A 345 -2.92 -6.70 9.31
N ILE A 346 -3.20 -5.74 8.43
CA ILE A 346 -2.25 -4.80 7.85
C ILE A 346 -2.79 -3.39 7.95
N GLY A 347 -1.90 -2.40 7.89
CA GLY A 347 -2.28 -1.00 7.89
C GLY A 347 -1.14 -0.09 8.27
N TYR A 348 -1.51 1.08 8.77
CA TYR A 348 -0.59 2.12 9.21
C TYR A 348 -0.89 2.50 10.65
N ILE A 349 0.02 3.19 11.32
CA ILE A 349 -0.27 3.80 12.62
C ILE A 349 -0.24 5.31 12.48
N VAL A 350 -1.27 5.97 12.99
CA VAL A 350 -1.18 7.40 13.33
C VAL A 350 -0.77 7.50 14.78
N LEU A 351 0.23 8.34 15.04
CA LEU A 351 0.75 8.63 16.36
C LEU A 351 0.75 10.14 16.57
N LEU A 352 -0.05 10.62 17.51
CA LEU A 352 -0.08 12.00 17.96
C LEU A 352 0.86 12.12 19.15
N LEU A 353 1.88 12.94 19.00
CA LEU A 353 2.84 13.23 20.06
C LEU A 353 2.58 14.61 20.65
N ASP A 354 2.47 14.66 21.97
CA ASP A 354 2.53 15.89 22.72
C ASP A 354 3.83 15.92 23.52
N SER A 355 4.77 16.77 23.07
CA SER A 355 6.08 16.91 23.69
C SER A 355 6.04 17.68 25.02
N ALA A 356 4.97 18.44 25.29
CA ALA A 356 4.81 19.19 26.54
C ALA A 356 4.46 18.25 27.70
N THR A 357 3.48 17.37 27.48
CA THR A 357 3.06 16.34 28.45
C THR A 357 3.85 15.03 28.34
N LYS A 358 4.64 14.88 27.27
CA LYS A 358 5.26 13.61 26.87
C LYS A 358 4.23 12.48 26.80
N THR A 359 3.12 12.72 26.14
CA THR A 359 2.11 11.70 25.88
C THR A 359 2.07 11.32 24.42
N ALA A 360 1.72 10.07 24.18
CA ALA A 360 1.53 9.51 22.86
C ALA A 360 0.11 8.96 22.75
N HIS A 361 -0.64 9.41 21.74
CA HIS A 361 -1.93 8.84 21.40
C HIS A 361 -1.84 8.17 20.05
N LEU A 362 -2.16 6.88 19.97
CA LEU A 362 -2.03 6.12 18.74
C LEU A 362 -3.31 5.41 18.35
N SER A 363 -3.46 5.20 17.05
CA SER A 363 -4.48 4.31 16.50
C SER A 363 -3.99 3.65 15.22
N ILE A 364 -4.57 2.49 14.92
CA ILE A 364 -4.23 1.70 13.75
C ILE A 364 -5.24 1.99 12.63
N LEU A 365 -4.73 2.48 11.52
CA LEU A 365 -5.48 2.75 10.30
C LEU A 365 -5.47 1.46 9.48
N SER A 366 -6.42 0.59 9.79
CA SER A 366 -6.53 -0.72 9.13
C SER A 366 -6.92 -0.55 7.66
N THR A 367 -6.29 -1.33 6.78
CA THR A 367 -6.53 -1.30 5.34
C THR A 367 -7.27 -2.55 4.85
N PRO A 368 -7.79 -2.56 3.60
CA PRO A 368 -8.54 -3.70 3.09
C PRO A 368 -7.71 -4.98 3.03
N ARG A 369 -8.30 -6.10 3.41
CA ARG A 369 -7.66 -7.42 3.33
C ARG A 369 -7.57 -7.89 1.88
N ARG A 370 -6.45 -7.61 1.21
CA ARG A 370 -6.31 -7.83 -0.24
C ARG A 370 -6.54 -9.29 -0.65
N TYR A 371 -6.09 -10.26 0.15
CA TYR A 371 -6.31 -11.67 -0.16
C TYR A 371 -7.78 -12.06 -0.28
N ILE A 372 -8.68 -11.45 0.49
CA ILE A 372 -10.13 -11.68 0.36
C ILE A 372 -10.59 -11.27 -1.04
N SER A 373 -10.16 -10.10 -1.53
CA SER A 373 -10.46 -9.65 -2.90
C SER A 373 -9.89 -10.58 -3.96
N LEU A 374 -8.65 -11.03 -3.78
CA LEU A 374 -8.00 -11.98 -4.70
C LEU A 374 -8.76 -13.32 -4.76
N TYR A 375 -9.23 -13.84 -3.61
CA TYR A 375 -10.06 -15.04 -3.58
C TYR A 375 -11.40 -14.84 -4.29
N PHE A 376 -12.05 -13.68 -4.14
CA PHE A 376 -13.25 -13.36 -4.91
C PHE A 376 -12.99 -13.36 -6.43
N TYR A 377 -11.87 -12.77 -6.88
CA TYR A 377 -11.50 -12.79 -8.30
C TYR A 377 -11.21 -14.20 -8.81
N ALA A 378 -10.47 -15.01 -8.03
CA ALA A 378 -10.16 -16.39 -8.39
C ALA A 378 -11.43 -17.24 -8.48
N ALA A 379 -12.29 -17.18 -7.46
CA ALA A 379 -13.56 -17.90 -7.45
C ALA A 379 -14.45 -17.51 -8.62
N TYR A 380 -14.56 -16.21 -8.92
CA TYR A 380 -15.31 -15.73 -10.07
C TYR A 380 -14.72 -16.23 -11.40
N GLY A 381 -13.40 -16.17 -11.57
CA GLY A 381 -12.71 -16.65 -12.76
C GLY A 381 -12.94 -18.15 -12.99
N ILE A 382 -12.86 -18.96 -11.94
CA ILE A 382 -13.15 -20.40 -12.00
C ILE A 382 -14.61 -20.65 -12.41
N CYS A 383 -15.57 -19.98 -11.78
CA CYS A 383 -17.00 -20.09 -12.12
C CYS A 383 -17.27 -19.70 -13.58
N PHE A 384 -16.61 -18.64 -14.07
CA PHE A 384 -16.69 -18.21 -15.46
C PHE A 384 -16.13 -19.26 -16.42
N LEU A 385 -14.96 -19.84 -16.12
CA LEU A 385 -14.34 -20.88 -16.94
C LEU A 385 -15.18 -22.17 -16.99
N ILE A 386 -15.68 -22.63 -15.84
CA ILE A 386 -16.59 -23.79 -15.78
C ILE A 386 -17.82 -23.54 -16.66
N SER A 387 -18.40 -22.34 -16.56
CA SER A 387 -19.57 -21.97 -17.36
C SER A 387 -19.26 -21.93 -18.86
N LEU A 388 -18.07 -21.45 -19.25
CA LEU A 388 -17.61 -21.47 -20.63
C LEU A 388 -17.49 -22.92 -21.14
N VAL A 389 -16.88 -23.81 -20.37
CA VAL A 389 -16.72 -25.23 -20.72
C VAL A 389 -18.09 -25.91 -20.86
N LEU A 390 -19.02 -25.70 -19.92
CA LEU A 390 -20.37 -26.25 -20.02
C LEU A 390 -21.12 -25.76 -21.27
N ILE A 391 -20.98 -24.48 -21.63
CA ILE A 391 -21.57 -23.93 -22.87
C ILE A 391 -20.99 -24.59 -24.12
N LEU A 392 -19.69 -24.90 -24.12
CA LEU A 392 -19.00 -25.55 -25.23
C LEU A 392 -19.37 -27.04 -25.35
N LEU A 393 -19.49 -27.75 -24.22
CA LEU A 393 -19.85 -29.18 -24.17
C LEU A 393 -21.34 -29.44 -24.48
N PHE A 394 -22.23 -28.49 -24.12
CA PHE A 394 -23.68 -28.62 -24.34
C PHE A 394 -24.24 -27.50 -25.24
N PRO A 395 -23.85 -27.43 -26.52
CA PRO A 395 -24.40 -26.45 -27.44
C PRO A 395 -25.91 -26.70 -27.59
N ARG A 396 -26.74 -25.65 -27.44
CA ARG A 396 -28.23 -25.71 -27.41
C ARG A 396 -28.91 -26.62 -28.45
N ARG A 397 -28.28 -26.91 -29.60
CA ARG A 397 -28.79 -27.87 -30.61
C ARG A 397 -28.81 -29.33 -30.12
N SER A 398 -27.93 -29.69 -29.19
CA SER A 398 -27.90 -30.99 -28.53
C SER A 398 -29.04 -31.11 -27.50
N LEU A 399 -29.25 -30.08 -26.68
CA LEU A 399 -30.27 -30.08 -25.62
C LEU A 399 -31.71 -30.09 -26.18
N SER A 400 -31.97 -29.35 -27.25
CA SER A 400 -33.30 -29.38 -27.90
C SER A 400 -33.60 -30.73 -28.54
N LYS A 401 -32.59 -31.38 -29.16
CA LYS A 401 -32.74 -32.73 -29.72
C LYS A 401 -32.94 -33.78 -28.64
N TRP A 402 -32.22 -33.69 -27.52
CA TRP A 402 -32.36 -34.59 -26.37
C TRP A 402 -33.75 -34.49 -25.71
N LEU A 403 -34.27 -33.27 -25.52
CA LEU A 403 -35.62 -33.05 -24.99
C LEU A 403 -36.75 -33.50 -25.94
N THR A 404 -36.51 -33.52 -27.26
CA THR A 404 -37.45 -34.05 -28.24
C THR A 404 -37.32 -35.55 -28.49
N LEU A 405 -36.22 -36.19 -28.09
CA LEU A 405 -36.01 -37.64 -28.21
C LEU A 405 -36.54 -38.42 -26.99
N ASN A 406 -36.77 -37.73 -25.87
CA ASN A 406 -37.33 -38.28 -24.63
C ASN A 406 -38.80 -37.87 -24.38
N ARG A 407 -39.51 -37.40 -25.42
CA ARG A 407 -40.97 -37.28 -25.50
C ARG A 407 -41.45 -38.17 -26.62
#